data_AF-A0A497LBY3-F1
#
_entry.id   AF-A0A497LBY3-F1
#
_cell.length_a   1.000
_cell.length_b   1.000
_cell.length_c   1.000
_cell.angle_alpha   90.00
_cell.angle_beta   90.00
_cell.angle_gamma   90.00
#
_symmetry.space_group_name_H-M   'P 1'
#
loop_
_entity.id
_entity.type
_entity.pdbx_description
1 polymer ?
#
loop_
_entity_poly.entity_id
_entity_poly.type
_entity_poly.pdbx_seq_one_letter_code
_entity_poly.pdbx_strand_id
1 'polypeptide(L)'
;ARELPDRPKCPKCGSTALGLLRVEERKALPLIEKKGEKLTKSEEKLRRQALHTARLIDKYGKPAVVALCARRVHAPDVEEVLQKEHRLTDRFYELVLEAERKAISKRFW
;
A
#
# COMPACT_ATOMS: atom_id res chain seq x y z
N ALA A 1 10.54 -0.24 -7.88
CA ALA A 1 10.29 1.13 -7.37
C ALA A 1 11.25 2.20 -7.92
N ARG A 2 12.44 1.84 -8.43
CA ARG A 2 13.45 2.81 -8.88
C ARG A 2 12.97 3.71 -10.03
N GLU A 3 12.14 3.18 -10.92
CA GLU A 3 11.59 3.88 -12.10
C GLU A 3 10.22 4.54 -11.86
N LEU A 4 9.69 4.49 -10.64
CA LEU A 4 8.39 5.11 -10.36
C LEU A 4 8.56 6.64 -10.28
N PRO A 5 7.73 7.45 -10.96
CA PRO A 5 7.71 8.90 -10.76
C PRO A 5 7.28 9.23 -9.33
N ASP A 6 7.65 10.42 -8.85
CA ASP A 6 7.37 10.85 -7.47
C ASP A 6 5.86 10.88 -7.17
N ARG A 7 5.04 11.21 -8.16
CA ARG A 7 3.58 11.11 -8.12
C ARG A 7 3.10 10.15 -9.20
N PRO A 8 2.96 8.84 -8.89
CA PRO A 8 2.48 7.86 -9.85
C PRO A 8 1.01 8.14 -10.21
N LYS A 9 0.69 7.98 -11.50
CA LYS A 9 -0.65 8.23 -12.04
C LYS A 9 -1.12 7.05 -12.88
N CYS A 10 -2.43 6.82 -12.91
CA CYS A 10 -3.03 5.85 -13.81
C CYS A 10 -2.88 6.34 -15.25
N PRO A 11 -2.27 5.55 -16.17
CA PRO A 11 -2.09 5.98 -17.55
C PRO A 11 -3.42 6.07 -18.32
N LYS A 12 -4.51 5.46 -17.82
CA LYS A 12 -5.82 5.50 -18.47
C LYS A 12 -6.66 6.73 -18.09
N CYS A 13 -6.60 7.18 -16.84
CA CYS A 13 -7.48 8.26 -16.34
C CYS A 13 -6.76 9.37 -15.57
N GLY A 14 -5.44 9.27 -15.36
CA GLY A 14 -4.64 10.28 -14.66
C GLY A 14 -4.75 10.26 -13.13
N SER A 15 -5.59 9.40 -12.54
CA SER A 15 -5.77 9.32 -11.08
C SER A 15 -4.46 8.95 -10.36
N THR A 16 -4.18 9.64 -9.26
CA THR A 16 -3.08 9.37 -8.32
C THR A 16 -3.46 8.37 -7.23
N ALA A 17 -4.76 8.08 -7.06
CA ALA A 17 -5.28 7.12 -6.09
C ALA A 17 -5.11 5.66 -6.58
N LEU A 18 -3.86 5.20 -6.62
CA LEU A 18 -3.50 3.86 -7.09
C LEU A 18 -3.47 2.87 -5.92
N GLY A 19 -4.32 1.84 -5.95
CA GLY A 19 -4.29 0.78 -4.95
C GLY A 19 -3.14 -0.20 -5.19
N LEU A 20 -2.38 -0.51 -4.13
CA LEU A 20 -1.29 -1.51 -4.17
C LEU A 20 -1.70 -2.75 -3.38
N LEU A 21 -1.84 -3.87 -4.09
CA LEU A 21 -2.22 -5.15 -3.51
C LEU A 21 -1.11 -6.18 -3.69
N ARG A 22 -0.90 -7.01 -2.66
CA ARG A 22 0.05 -8.14 -2.68
C ARG A 22 -0.69 -9.45 -2.91
N VAL A 23 -1.44 -9.50 -4.00
CA VAL A 23 -2.16 -10.70 -4.42
C VAL A 23 -1.95 -10.89 -5.91
N GLU A 24 -2.11 -12.12 -6.36
CA GLU A 24 -2.19 -12.42 -7.78
C GLU A 24 -3.37 -11.70 -8.43
N GLU A 25 -3.21 -11.30 -9.69
CA GLU A 25 -4.23 -10.60 -10.47
C GLU A 25 -5.59 -11.29 -10.43
N ARG A 26 -5.61 -12.63 -10.55
CA ARG A 26 -6.85 -13.45 -10.49
C ARG A 26 -7.66 -13.23 -9.22
N LYS A 27 -7.02 -12.90 -8.09
CA LYS A 27 -7.72 -12.61 -6.83
C LYS A 27 -8.27 -11.17 -6.76
N ALA A 28 -7.73 -10.27 -7.58
CA ALA A 28 -8.18 -8.89 -7.69
C ALA A 28 -9.26 -8.70 -8.79
N LEU A 29 -9.28 -9.54 -9.84
CA LEU A 29 -10.25 -9.48 -10.93
C LEU A 29 -11.72 -9.40 -10.47
N PRO A 30 -12.17 -10.18 -9.47
CA PRO A 30 -13.56 -10.11 -9.02
C PRO A 30 -13.97 -8.71 -8.50
N LEU A 31 -13.01 -7.91 -8.00
CA LEU A 31 -13.31 -6.54 -7.56
C LEU A 31 -13.72 -5.64 -8.73
N ILE A 32 -13.15 -5.89 -9.91
CA ILE A 32 -13.43 -5.17 -11.15
C ILE A 32 -14.72 -5.68 -11.76
N GLU A 33 -14.84 -7.01 -11.93
CA GLU A 33 -15.99 -7.65 -12.57
C GLU A 33 -17.30 -7.37 -11.83
N LYS A 34 -17.27 -7.51 -10.49
CA LYS A 34 -18.44 -7.26 -9.65
C LYS A 34 -18.67 -5.78 -9.37
N LYS A 35 -17.76 -4.90 -9.79
CA LYS A 35 -17.81 -3.44 -9.55
C LYS A 35 -18.01 -3.06 -8.07
N GLY A 36 -17.56 -3.91 -7.16
CA GLY A 36 -17.72 -3.70 -5.73
C GLY A 36 -19.06 -4.17 -5.13
N GLU A 37 -19.92 -4.83 -5.89
CA GLU A 37 -21.18 -5.43 -5.44
C GLU A 37 -21.03 -6.90 -5.07
N LYS A 38 -21.89 -7.42 -4.17
CA LYS A 38 -21.96 -8.84 -3.77
C LYS A 38 -20.58 -9.47 -3.52
N LEU A 39 -19.69 -8.71 -2.87
CA LEU A 39 -18.35 -9.14 -2.55
C LEU A 39 -18.39 -10.19 -1.43
N THR A 40 -17.54 -11.21 -1.55
CA THR A 40 -17.27 -12.12 -0.44
C THR A 40 -16.48 -11.38 0.65
N LYS A 41 -16.45 -11.93 1.88
CA LYS A 41 -15.69 -11.31 2.99
C LYS A 41 -14.21 -11.09 2.67
N SER A 42 -13.60 -11.99 1.89
CA SER A 42 -12.19 -11.86 1.46
C SER A 42 -12.03 -10.76 0.42
N GLU A 43 -12.93 -10.67 -0.56
CA GLU A 43 -12.96 -9.60 -1.55
C GLU A 43 -13.20 -8.23 -0.91
N GLU A 44 -14.11 -8.11 0.06
CA GLU A 44 -14.30 -6.86 0.78
C GLU A 44 -13.04 -6.43 1.53
N LYS A 45 -12.34 -7.38 2.17
CA LYS A 45 -11.06 -7.10 2.84
C LYS A 45 -10.03 -6.59 1.83
N LEU A 46 -9.98 -7.22 0.66
CA LEU A 46 -9.09 -6.81 -0.42
C LEU A 46 -9.44 -5.42 -0.96
N ARG A 47 -10.73 -5.12 -1.15
CA ARG A 47 -11.22 -3.78 -1.53
C ARG A 47 -10.83 -2.72 -0.50
N ARG A 48 -11.01 -2.99 0.80
CA ARG A 48 -10.60 -2.08 1.88
C ARG A 48 -9.10 -1.83 1.84
N GLN A 49 -8.28 -2.86 1.62
CA GLN A 49 -6.84 -2.72 1.47
C GLN A 49 -6.46 -1.89 0.24
N ALA A 50 -7.11 -2.11 -0.91
CA ALA A 50 -6.88 -1.35 -2.13
C ALA A 50 -7.19 0.15 -1.91
N LEU A 51 -8.33 0.46 -1.29
CA LEU A 51 -8.71 1.84 -0.99
C LEU A 51 -7.78 2.50 0.02
N HIS A 52 -7.33 1.78 1.05
CA HIS A 52 -6.40 2.33 2.03
C HIS A 52 -5.06 2.67 1.38
N THR A 53 -4.46 1.71 0.65
CA THR A 53 -3.19 1.95 -0.04
C THR A 53 -3.30 3.06 -1.10
N ALA A 54 -4.42 3.14 -1.81
CA ALA A 54 -4.69 4.24 -2.74
C ALA A 54 -4.65 5.61 -2.08
N ARG A 55 -5.22 5.77 -0.89
CA ARG A 55 -5.16 7.04 -0.14
C ARG A 55 -3.73 7.42 0.25
N LEU A 56 -2.92 6.44 0.67
CA LEU A 56 -1.52 6.69 1.03
C LEU A 56 -0.71 7.11 -0.20
N ILE A 57 -0.91 6.46 -1.34
CA ILE A 57 -0.21 6.77 -2.58
C ILE A 57 -0.65 8.12 -3.14
N ASP A 58 -1.93 8.44 -3.06
CA ASP A 58 -2.45 9.75 -3.45
C ASP A 58 -1.83 10.89 -2.62
N LYS A 59 -1.75 10.69 -1.30
CA LYS A 59 -1.24 11.68 -0.35
C LYS A 59 0.28 11.84 -0.39
N TYR A 60 1.02 10.73 -0.38
CA TYR A 60 2.48 10.72 -0.17
C TYR A 60 3.27 10.31 -1.41
N GLY A 61 2.64 9.79 -2.46
CA GLY A 61 3.30 9.44 -3.71
C GLY A 61 4.25 8.24 -3.60
N LYS A 62 5.40 8.35 -4.26
CA LYS A 62 6.44 7.32 -4.33
C LYS A 62 6.91 6.78 -2.96
N PRO A 63 7.14 7.61 -1.93
CA PRO A 63 7.37 7.14 -0.55
C PRO A 63 6.38 6.09 -0.06
N ALA A 64 5.08 6.28 -0.29
CA ALA A 64 4.08 5.30 0.09
C ALA A 64 4.24 3.98 -0.65
N VAL A 65 4.51 4.03 -1.96
CA VAL A 65 4.76 2.82 -2.75
C VAL A 65 5.98 2.06 -2.23
N VAL A 66 7.07 2.77 -1.91
CA VAL A 66 8.31 2.16 -1.37
C VAL A 66 8.04 1.50 -0.03
N ALA A 67 7.40 2.19 0.91
CA ALA A 67 7.05 1.62 2.22
C ALA A 67 6.07 0.43 2.08
N LEU A 68 5.10 0.52 1.17
CA LEU A 68 4.17 -0.58 0.85
C LEU A 68 4.83 -1.76 0.12
N CYS A 69 6.13 -1.71 -0.19
CA CYS A 69 6.93 -2.87 -0.64
C CYS A 69 7.62 -3.60 0.53
N ALA A 70 7.64 -3.03 1.74
CA ALA A 70 8.29 -3.62 2.92
C ALA A 70 7.60 -4.89 3.43
N ARG A 71 8.36 -5.95 3.70
CA ARG A 71 7.85 -7.29 3.97
C ARG A 71 6.99 -7.29 5.24
N ARG A 72 5.77 -7.83 5.13
CA ARG A 72 4.79 -7.97 6.24
C ARG A 72 4.32 -6.66 6.89
N VAL A 73 4.68 -5.52 6.32
CA VAL A 73 4.13 -4.22 6.69
C VAL A 73 2.79 -4.02 5.99
N HIS A 74 1.77 -3.59 6.73
CA HIS A 74 0.43 -3.28 6.21
C HIS A 74 0.21 -1.76 6.10
N ALA A 75 -0.88 -1.36 5.43
CA ALA A 75 -1.18 0.05 5.20
C ALA A 75 -1.19 0.91 6.49
N PRO A 76 -1.73 0.45 7.64
CA PRO A 76 -1.64 1.20 8.89
C PRO A 76 -0.20 1.43 9.38
N ASP A 77 0.65 0.40 9.30
CA ASP A 77 2.06 0.53 9.70
C ASP A 77 2.80 1.51 8.77
N VAL A 78 2.49 1.47 7.47
CA VAL A 78 3.04 2.44 6.50
C VAL A 78 2.55 3.85 6.77
N GLU A 79 1.28 4.02 7.15
CA GLU A 79 0.73 5.33 7.50
C GLU A 79 1.49 5.95 8.68
N GLU A 80 1.82 5.17 9.72
CA GLU A 80 2.63 5.63 10.85
C GLU A 80 4.03 6.07 10.42
N VAL A 81 4.68 5.33 9.52
CA VAL A 81 5.98 5.70 8.96
C VAL A 81 5.88 7.03 8.21
N LEU A 82 4.91 7.16 7.31
CA LEU A 82 4.74 8.33 6.46
C LEU A 82 4.31 9.59 7.22
N GLN A 83 3.60 9.43 8.34
CA GLN A 83 3.29 10.54 9.23
C GLN A 83 4.54 11.11 9.91
N LYS A 84 5.55 10.27 10.17
CA LYS A 84 6.83 10.68 10.80
C LYS A 84 7.83 11.21 9.77
N GLU A 85 7.94 10.54 8.64
CA GLU A 85 8.82 10.92 7.54
C GLU A 85 8.19 10.52 6.21
N HIS A 86 7.91 11.52 5.37
CA HIS A 86 7.22 11.34 4.09
C HIS A 86 8.16 11.53 2.89
N ARG A 87 9.46 11.75 3.11
CA ARG A 87 10.48 11.83 2.06
C ARG A 87 11.36 10.59 2.13
N LEU A 88 11.97 10.22 1.00
CA LEU A 88 12.90 9.09 0.92
C LEU A 88 14.28 9.48 1.50
N THR A 89 14.34 9.66 2.82
CA THR A 89 15.57 9.94 3.58
C THR A 89 16.06 8.68 4.27
N ASP A 90 17.28 8.69 4.81
CA ASP A 90 17.79 7.55 5.59
C ASP A 90 16.87 7.22 6.78
N ARG A 91 16.35 8.25 7.45
CA ARG A 91 15.36 8.13 8.53
C ARG A 91 14.08 7.42 8.08
N PHE A 92 13.61 7.66 6.86
CA PHE A 92 12.47 6.93 6.31
C PHE A 92 12.76 5.44 6.22
N TYR A 93 13.92 5.08 5.68
CA TYR A 93 14.32 3.67 5.55
C TYR A 93 14.49 3.00 6.91
N GLU A 94 15.05 3.70 7.91
CA GLU A 94 15.13 3.23 9.29
C GLU A 94 13.73 2.94 9.88
N LEU A 95 12.78 3.87 9.71
CA LEU A 95 11.41 3.70 10.19
C LEU A 95 10.68 2.52 9.49
N VAL A 96 10.91 2.32 8.19
CA VAL A 96 10.39 1.16 7.47
C VAL A 96 10.97 -0.15 8.03
N LEU A 97 12.28 -0.20 8.27
CA LEU A 97 12.94 -1.38 8.86
C LEU A 97 12.44 -1.67 10.28
N GLU A 98 12.19 -0.63 11.08
CA GLU A 98 11.55 -0.80 12.40
C GLU A 98 10.15 -1.38 12.29
N ALA A 99 9.35 -0.92 11.32
CA ALA A 99 8.02 -1.44 11.08
C ALA A 99 8.06 -2.92 10.67
N GLU A 100 9.01 -3.33 9.83
CA GLU A 100 9.23 -4.74 9.49
C GLU A 100 9.59 -5.58 10.73
N ARG A 101 10.52 -5.10 11.57
CA ARG A 101 10.92 -5.79 12.81
C ARG A 101 9.73 -5.97 13.76
N LYS A 102 8.92 -4.92 13.95
CA LYS A 102 7.69 -4.98 14.76
C LYS A 102 6.65 -5.94 14.19
N ALA A 103 6.47 -5.96 12.88
CA ALA A 103 5.55 -6.89 12.22
C ALA A 103 6.00 -8.35 12.36
N ILE A 104 7.31 -8.61 12.41
CA ILE A 104 7.87 -9.94 12.64
C ILE A 104 7.70 -10.36 14.11
N SER A 105 8.00 -9.47 15.06
CA SER A 105 7.95 -9.80 16.50
C SER A 105 6.55 -10.13 17.00
N LYS A 106 5.51 -9.46 16.48
CA LYS A 106 4.08 -9.75 16.75
C LYS A 106 3.65 -11.21 16.42
N ARG A 107 4.49 -12.00 15.74
CA ARG A 107 4.19 -13.40 15.41
C ARG A 107 4.76 -14.40 16.43
N PHE A 108 5.69 -13.96 17.28
CA PHE A 108 6.40 -14.81 18.23
C PHE A 108 5.90 -14.64 19.66
N TRP A 109 4.86 -13.83 19.86
CA TRP A 109 4.16 -13.58 21.12
C TRP A 109 2.67 -13.71 20.91
#